data_AF-A0AAQ3PB39-F1
#
_entry.id   AF-A0AAQ3PB39-F1
#
_cell.length_a   1.000
_cell.length_b   1.000
_cell.length_c   1.000
_cell.angle_alpha   90.00
_cell.angle_beta   90.00
_cell.angle_gamma   90.00
#
_symmetry.space_group_name_H-M   'P 1'
#
loop_
_entity.id
_entity.type
_entity.pdbx_description
1 polymer ?
#
loop_
_entity_poly.entity_id
_entity_poly.type
_entity_poly.pdbx_seq_one_letter_code
_entity_poly.pdbx_strand_id
1 'polypeptide(L)'
;MIGKATITCIGMKKTPKGWVFSDENVLQKEKVPPVNKDSDEELGSLNSEFEIRVNDKFKRTSKRINNFNNSLTTLHEKMDILFKHYIEISSSSEESVRRDVDDISEETIDEETSESK
;
A
#
# COMPACT_ATOMS: atom_id res chain seq x y z
N MET A 1 3.02 28.56 -29.85
CA MET A 1 3.93 27.64 -30.57
C MET A 1 4.29 26.51 -29.63
N ILE A 2 3.86 25.28 -29.92
CA ILE A 2 4.22 24.10 -29.11
C ILE A 2 5.60 23.64 -29.60
N GLY A 3 6.61 23.70 -28.73
CA GLY A 3 7.96 23.24 -29.06
C GLY A 3 7.95 21.72 -29.23
N LYS A 4 8.38 21.23 -30.40
CA LYS A 4 8.63 19.79 -30.59
C LYS A 4 9.82 19.39 -29.72
N ALA A 5 9.57 18.66 -28.65
CA ALA A 5 10.61 18.00 -27.88
C ALA A 5 10.98 16.69 -28.59
N THR A 6 12.16 16.62 -29.21
CA THR A 6 12.70 15.39 -29.76
C THR A 6 13.36 14.63 -28.62
N ILE A 7 12.71 13.58 -28.12
CA ILE A 7 13.33 12.65 -27.17
C ILE A 7 14.27 11.76 -27.99
N THR A 8 15.55 12.09 -28.02
CA THR A 8 16.58 11.18 -28.54
C THR A 8 16.59 9.98 -27.62
N CYS A 9 16.17 8.82 -28.12
CA CYS A 9 16.07 7.60 -27.33
C CYS A 9 17.44 7.26 -26.74
N ILE A 10 17.59 7.41 -25.42
CA ILE A 10 18.73 6.83 -24.71
C ILE A 10 18.58 5.31 -24.85
N GLY A 11 19.55 4.68 -25.52
CA GLY A 11 19.38 3.38 -26.15
C GLY A 11 19.19 2.25 -25.14
N MET A 12 17.98 1.70 -25.04
CA MET A 12 17.72 0.46 -24.33
C MET A 12 17.72 -0.70 -25.35
N LYS A 13 18.72 -1.58 -25.27
CA LYS A 13 18.92 -2.69 -26.21
C LYS A 13 18.66 -4.03 -25.54
N LYS A 14 17.90 -4.91 -26.19
CA LYS A 14 17.72 -6.28 -25.75
C LYS A 14 18.91 -7.15 -26.18
N THR A 15 19.51 -7.86 -25.24
CA THR A 15 20.60 -8.83 -25.46
C THR A 15 20.16 -10.22 -24.99
N PRO A 16 20.91 -11.30 -25.34
CA PRO A 16 20.63 -12.64 -24.84
C PRO A 16 20.66 -12.76 -23.31
N LYS A 17 21.33 -11.83 -22.63
CA LYS A 17 21.44 -11.77 -21.15
C LYS A 17 20.41 -10.84 -20.50
N GLY A 18 19.52 -10.22 -21.28
CA GLY A 18 18.52 -9.28 -20.79
C GLY A 18 18.62 -7.89 -21.43
N TRP A 19 17.92 -6.92 -20.84
CA TRP A 19 17.94 -5.53 -21.30
C TRP A 19 19.22 -4.83 -20.81
N VAL A 20 19.91 -4.17 -21.74
CA VAL A 20 21.13 -3.41 -21.48
C VAL A 20 20.89 -1.97 -21.91
N PHE A 21 21.23 -1.04 -21.02
CA PHE A 21 21.21 0.38 -21.30
C PHE A 21 22.56 0.80 -21.89
N SER A 22 22.55 1.56 -22.97
CA SER A 22 23.76 2.09 -23.61
C SER A 22 23.51 3.55 -23.97
N ASP A 23 24.24 4.44 -23.30
CA ASP A 23 24.26 5.85 -23.66
C ASP A 23 25.33 6.05 -24.74
N GLU A 24 24.91 6.37 -25.97
CA GLU A 24 25.83 6.65 -27.08
C GLU A 24 26.55 8.00 -26.92
N ASN A 25 26.26 8.79 -25.87
CA ASN A 25 26.94 10.05 -25.57
C ASN A 25 28.12 9.91 -24.60
N VAL A 26 28.62 8.70 -24.34
CA VAL A 26 29.96 8.57 -23.75
C VAL A 26 30.96 8.98 -24.82
N LEU A 27 31.20 10.29 -24.89
CA LEU A 27 32.35 10.91 -25.56
C LEU A 27 33.53 9.96 -25.40
N GLN A 28 33.98 9.43 -26.53
CA GLN A 28 35.22 8.67 -26.62
C GLN A 28 36.26 9.48 -25.85
N LYS A 29 36.71 8.94 -24.72
CA LYS A 29 37.85 9.48 -23.99
C LYS A 29 39.00 9.51 -24.98
N GLU A 30 39.25 10.69 -25.53
CA GLU A 30 40.52 11.04 -26.13
C GLU A 30 41.60 10.61 -25.14
N LYS A 31 42.58 9.85 -25.61
CA LYS A 31 43.69 9.34 -24.81
C LYS A 31 44.43 10.51 -24.16
N VAL A 32 44.06 10.89 -22.96
CA VAL A 32 44.87 11.72 -22.07
C VAL A 32 45.76 10.76 -21.24
N PRO A 33 47.08 11.00 -21.14
CA PRO A 33 48.02 10.07 -20.52
C PRO A 33 47.74 9.88 -19.01
N PRO A 34 48.27 8.81 -18.39
CA PRO A 34 47.81 8.37 -17.08
C PRO A 34 48.27 9.35 -15.99
N VAL A 35 47.31 10.11 -15.45
CA VAL A 35 47.50 10.82 -14.18
C VAL A 35 47.27 9.81 -13.06
N ASN A 36 48.37 9.27 -12.54
CA ASN A 36 48.39 8.60 -11.25
C ASN A 36 48.00 9.60 -10.16
N LYS A 37 46.93 9.32 -9.42
CA LYS A 37 46.93 9.19 -7.95
C LYS A 37 45.51 9.25 -7.39
N ASP A 38 45.14 8.15 -6.75
CA ASP A 38 44.49 8.05 -5.44
C ASP A 38 43.45 9.14 -5.13
N SER A 39 42.24 8.91 -5.62
CA SER A 39 41.05 9.47 -5.00
C SER A 39 40.15 8.30 -4.61
N ASP A 40 40.46 7.70 -3.45
CA ASP A 40 39.43 7.26 -2.50
C ASP A 40 38.74 8.51 -1.90
N GLU A 41 38.34 9.46 -2.77
CA GLU A 41 37.36 10.47 -2.41
C GLU A 41 36.04 9.73 -2.45
N GLU A 42 35.52 9.51 -1.24
CA GLU A 42 34.16 9.10 -0.94
C GLU A 42 33.25 9.26 -2.15
N LEU A 43 32.69 8.13 -2.60
CA LEU A 43 31.43 8.08 -3.33
C LEU A 43 30.35 8.68 -2.42
N GLY A 44 30.41 10.00 -2.18
CA GLY A 44 29.34 10.79 -1.63
C GLY A 44 28.17 10.50 -2.54
N SER A 45 27.11 9.90 -1.98
CA SER A 45 26.00 9.40 -2.78
C SER A 45 25.40 10.57 -3.55
N LEU A 46 25.84 10.74 -4.80
CA LEU A 46 25.25 11.62 -5.78
C LEU A 46 23.94 10.95 -6.19
N ASN A 47 23.00 10.88 -5.25
CA ASN A 47 21.64 10.52 -5.59
C ASN A 47 21.17 11.61 -6.52
N SER A 48 20.95 11.24 -7.78
CA SER A 48 20.38 12.17 -8.75
C SER A 48 19.03 12.69 -8.25
N GLU A 49 18.59 13.89 -8.68
CA GLU A 49 17.24 14.39 -8.34
C GLU A 49 16.15 13.38 -8.71
N PHE A 50 16.40 12.58 -9.76
CA PHE A 50 15.56 11.47 -10.15
C PHE A 50 15.50 10.39 -9.07
N GLU A 51 16.64 9.91 -8.56
CA GLU A 51 16.69 8.91 -7.49
C GLU A 51 16.00 9.39 -6.21
N ILE A 52 16.20 10.65 -5.84
CA ILE A 52 15.52 11.26 -4.70
C ILE A 52 14.00 11.19 -4.90
N ARG A 53 13.50 11.61 -6.07
CA ARG A 53 12.08 11.58 -6.39
C ARG A 53 11.50 10.16 -6.42
N VAL A 54 12.23 9.19 -6.97
CA VAL A 54 11.80 7.79 -7.02
C VAL A 54 11.74 7.21 -5.60
N ASN A 55 12.77 7.42 -4.79
CA ASN A 55 12.83 6.96 -3.41
C ASN A 55 11.69 7.54 -2.58
N ASP A 56 11.40 8.83 -2.74
CA ASP A 56 10.28 9.51 -2.09
C ASP A 56 8.93 8.89 -2.43
N LYS A 57 8.70 8.61 -3.72
CA LYS A 57 7.46 7.97 -4.19
C LYS A 57 7.35 6.55 -3.67
N PHE A 58 8.46 5.80 -3.66
CA PHE A 58 8.52 4.45 -3.12
C PHE A 58 8.19 4.43 -1.63
N LYS A 59 8.83 5.28 -0.82
CA LYS A 59 8.57 5.42 0.63
C LYS A 59 7.11 5.75 0.92
N ARG A 60 6.52 6.72 0.21
CA ARG A 60 5.10 7.09 0.37
C ARG A 60 4.18 5.92 0.05
N THR A 61 4.47 5.17 -1.01
CA THR A 61 3.66 4.02 -1.43
C THR A 61 3.79 2.87 -0.44
N SER A 62 5.01 2.56 0.00
CA SER A 62 5.29 1.53 1.01
C SER A 62 4.55 1.82 2.32
N LYS A 63 4.59 3.07 2.81
CA LYS A 63 3.83 3.48 4.01
C LYS A 63 2.33 3.26 3.85
N ARG A 64 1.76 3.60 2.68
CA ARG A 64 0.33 3.38 2.39
C ARG A 64 -0.03 1.90 2.40
N ILE A 65 0.78 1.06 1.77
CA ILE A 65 0.59 -0.40 1.75
C ILE A 65 0.65 -0.96 3.17
N ASN A 66 1.62 -0.52 3.97
CA ASN A 66 1.75 -0.99 5.35
C ASN A 66 0.52 -0.64 6.20
N ASN A 67 0.02 0.60 6.08
CA ASN A 67 -1.19 1.02 6.78
C ASN A 67 -2.42 0.22 6.34
N PHE A 68 -2.54 -0.07 5.04
CA PHE A 68 -3.61 -0.90 4.50
C PHE A 68 -3.53 -2.33 5.05
N ASN A 69 -2.36 -2.95 5.03
CA ASN A 69 -2.15 -4.29 5.59
C ASN A 69 -2.50 -4.35 7.07
N ASN A 70 -2.08 -3.37 7.87
CA ASN A 70 -2.43 -3.31 9.29
C ASN A 70 -3.96 -3.26 9.48
N SER A 71 -4.65 -2.44 8.68
CA SER A 71 -6.11 -2.32 8.74
C SER A 71 -6.80 -3.63 8.33
N LEU A 72 -6.27 -4.31 7.31
CA LEU A 72 -6.77 -5.60 6.85
C LEU A 72 -6.60 -6.68 7.92
N THR A 73 -5.44 -6.73 8.58
CA THR A 73 -5.17 -7.67 9.69
C THR A 73 -6.16 -7.45 10.84
N THR A 74 -6.35 -6.19 11.27
CA THR A 74 -7.34 -5.89 12.32
C THR A 74 -8.78 -6.24 11.92
N LEU A 75 -9.14 -6.06 10.64
CA LEU A 75 -10.44 -6.47 10.14
C LEU A 75 -10.62 -7.99 10.20
N HIS A 76 -9.60 -8.74 9.77
CA HIS A 76 -9.60 -10.20 9.80
C HIS A 76 -9.77 -10.72 11.24
N GLU A 77 -9.01 -10.18 12.20
CA GLU A 77 -9.14 -10.53 13.62
C GLU A 77 -10.57 -10.30 14.15
N LYS A 78 -11.18 -9.15 13.81
CA LYS A 78 -12.57 -8.86 14.20
C LYS A 78 -13.57 -9.84 13.58
N MET A 79 -13.34 -10.23 12.32
CA MET A 79 -14.19 -11.20 11.64
C MET A 79 -14.08 -12.58 12.27
N ASP A 80 -12.87 -13.01 12.64
CA ASP A 80 -12.64 -14.27 13.35
C ASP A 80 -13.36 -14.30 14.71
N ILE A 81 -13.32 -13.20 15.46
CA ILE A 81 -14.05 -13.06 16.74
C ILE A 81 -15.56 -13.17 16.50
N LEU A 82 -16.10 -12.46 15.52
CA LEU A 82 -17.53 -12.52 15.19
C LEU A 82 -17.97 -13.92 14.79
N PHE A 83 -17.16 -14.60 13.96
CA PHE A 83 -17.45 -15.96 13.53
C PHE A 83 -17.43 -16.95 14.70
N LYS A 84 -16.45 -16.80 15.61
CA LYS A 84 -16.39 -17.60 16.83
C LYS A 84 -17.64 -17.41 17.70
N HIS A 85 -18.05 -16.16 17.95
CA HIS A 85 -19.27 -15.89 18.71
C HIS A 85 -20.52 -16.43 18.02
N TYR A 86 -20.60 -16.31 16.69
CA TYR A 86 -21.72 -16.86 15.92
C TYR A 86 -21.85 -18.38 16.10
N ILE A 87 -20.72 -19.10 16.02
CA ILE A 87 -20.70 -20.55 16.27
C ILE A 87 -21.13 -20.85 17.70
N GLU A 88 -20.56 -20.14 18.68
CA GLU A 88 -20.84 -20.36 20.11
C GLU A 88 -22.32 -20.13 20.45
N ILE A 89 -22.92 -19.05 19.94
CA ILE A 89 -24.36 -18.76 20.10
C ILE A 89 -25.20 -19.82 19.40
N SER A 90 -24.82 -20.21 18.18
CA SER A 90 -25.56 -21.22 17.40
C SER A 90 -25.52 -22.59 18.07
N SER A 91 -24.39 -22.97 18.67
CA SER A 91 -24.25 -24.20 19.46
C SER A 91 -24.94 -24.12 20.83
N SER A 92 -25.05 -22.93 21.43
CA SER A 92 -25.77 -22.71 22.70
C SER A 92 -27.29 -22.71 22.54
N SER A 93 -27.79 -22.34 21.36
CA SER A 93 -29.23 -22.34 21.04
C SER A 93 -29.86 -23.74 21.03
N GLU A 94 -29.08 -24.81 20.91
CA GLU A 94 -29.60 -26.19 20.96
C GLU A 94 -29.82 -26.70 22.40
N GLU A 95 -29.30 -26.01 23.42
CA GLU A 95 -29.33 -26.48 24.83
C GLU A 95 -30.25 -25.68 25.77
N SER A 96 -30.88 -24.59 25.31
CA SER A 96 -31.65 -23.68 26.20
C SER A 96 -33.15 -23.49 25.92
N VAL A 97 -33.77 -24.29 25.04
CA VAL A 97 -35.25 -24.28 24.90
C VAL A 97 -35.93 -25.11 26.00
N ARG A 98 -35.64 -24.83 27.27
CA ARG A 98 -36.46 -25.15 28.45
C ARG A 98 -36.04 -24.26 29.61
N ARG A 99 -36.57 -23.04 29.65
CA ARG A 99 -36.94 -22.35 30.90
C ARG A 99 -37.75 -21.10 30.59
N ASP A 100 -39.00 -21.18 31.03
CA ASP A 100 -39.81 -20.08 31.58
C ASP A 100 -40.34 -19.06 30.56
N VAL A 101 -41.30 -19.53 29.78
CA VAL A 101 -42.42 -18.70 29.30
C VAL A 101 -43.39 -18.58 30.47
N ASP A 102 -43.16 -17.62 31.36
CA ASP A 102 -44.17 -17.06 32.25
C ASP A 102 -43.59 -15.76 32.80
N ASP A 103 -44.34 -14.66 32.68
CA ASP A 103 -44.10 -13.35 33.31
C ASP A 103 -43.28 -12.32 32.50
N ILE A 104 -43.81 -11.90 31.35
CA ILE A 104 -43.72 -10.48 30.95
C ILE A 104 -45.15 -9.97 30.87
N SER A 105 -45.56 -9.34 31.97
CA SER A 105 -46.84 -8.66 32.16
C SER A 105 -47.17 -7.69 31.02
N GLU A 106 -48.37 -7.81 30.49
CA GLU A 106 -49.04 -6.78 29.68
C GLU A 106 -49.10 -5.47 30.48
N GLU A 107 -48.33 -4.48 30.07
CA GLU A 107 -48.64 -3.07 30.37
C GLU A 107 -48.86 -2.37 29.02
N THR A 108 -50.15 -2.22 28.68
CA THR A 108 -50.62 -1.43 27.55
C THR A 108 -50.40 0.04 27.86
N ILE A 109 -49.67 0.74 26.98
CA ILE A 109 -49.69 2.21 26.92
C ILE A 109 -50.15 2.59 25.51
N ASP A 110 -51.48 2.63 25.36
CA ASP A 110 -52.13 3.49 24.37
C ASP A 110 -52.10 4.92 24.93
N GLU A 111 -51.37 5.84 24.30
CA GLU A 111 -51.92 7.18 24.08
C GLU A 111 -51.17 7.95 22.98
N GLU A 112 -51.97 8.44 22.05
CA GLU A 112 -51.61 9.24 20.89
C GLU A 112 -50.97 10.58 21.24
N THR A 113 -50.13 11.12 20.36
CA THR A 113 -50.10 12.58 20.11
C THR A 113 -49.52 12.88 18.72
N SER A 114 -50.44 12.95 17.76
CA SER A 114 -50.60 13.93 16.67
C SER A 114 -49.36 14.58 16.01
N GLU A 115 -49.33 14.43 14.68
CA GLU A 115 -48.72 15.36 13.74
C GLU A 115 -49.07 16.83 14.05
N SER A 116 -48.12 17.74 13.82
CA SER A 116 -48.44 19.10 13.41
C SER A 116 -47.38 19.61 12.44
N LYS A 117 -47.90 20.15 11.35
CA LYS A 117 -47.21 20.80 10.24
C LYS A 117 -47.27 22.31 10.43
#